data_AF-A0A968FP33-F1
#
_entry.id   AF-A0A968FP33-F1
#
_cell.length_a   1.000
_cell.length_b   1.000
_cell.length_c   1.000
_cell.angle_alpha   90.00
_cell.angle_beta   90.00
_cell.angle_gamma   90.00
#
_symmetry.space_group_name_H-M   'P 1'
#
loop_
_entity.id
_entity.type
_entity.pdbx_description
1 polymer ?
#
loop_
_entity_poly.entity_id
_entity_poly.type
_entity_poly.pdbx_seq_one_letter_code
_entity_poly.pdbx_strand_id
1 'polypeptide(L)'
;KPPKKETGDILPPLSLPRQKDTEGLAGGVRVLIKDIKVLGNTVLPEIKIAEIINPYVGKEMNMGDIEAVRDQLTKAYIRAGYINSGATIP
;
A
#
# COMPACT_ATOMS: atom_id res chain seq x y z
N LYS A 1 53.94 5.79 18.99
CA LYS A 1 52.65 6.47 18.68
C LYS A 1 52.12 5.85 17.38
N PRO A 2 50.90 5.30 17.32
CA PRO A 2 50.35 4.83 16.06
C PRO A 2 50.02 6.03 15.14
N PRO A 3 50.15 5.91 13.82
CA PRO A 3 49.94 7.01 12.88
C PRO A 3 48.45 7.31 12.67
N LYS A 4 48.14 8.59 12.49
CA LYS A 4 46.80 9.17 12.40
C LYS A 4 46.20 8.85 11.02
N LYS A 5 45.02 8.23 10.97
CA LYS A 5 44.28 7.99 9.72
C LYS A 5 43.92 9.34 9.10
N GLU A 6 44.54 9.65 7.96
CA GLU A 6 44.10 10.72 7.08
C GLU A 6 42.90 10.22 6.31
N THR A 7 41.71 10.70 6.69
CA THR A 7 40.46 10.47 5.96
C THR A 7 40.57 11.20 4.63
N GLY A 8 40.89 10.44 3.59
CA GLY A 8 40.81 10.91 2.21
C GLY A 8 39.35 11.25 1.87
N ASP A 9 39.11 12.53 1.66
CA ASP A 9 37.87 13.06 1.10
C ASP A 9 37.96 12.92 -0.43
N ILE A 10 37.82 11.69 -0.93
CA ILE A 10 37.93 11.35 -2.37
C ILE A 10 36.58 11.28 -3.08
N LEU A 11 35.49 11.63 -2.39
CA LEU A 11 34.15 11.58 -2.98
C LEU A 11 33.71 13.00 -3.37
N PRO A 12 33.26 13.21 -4.62
CA PRO A 12 32.59 14.46 -4.97
C PRO A 12 31.36 14.64 -4.05
N PRO A 13 31.06 15.88 -3.63
CA PRO A 13 29.97 16.13 -2.71
C PRO A 13 28.66 15.62 -3.30
N LEU A 14 28.03 14.68 -2.58
CA LEU A 14 26.72 14.15 -2.95
C LEU A 14 25.71 15.28 -2.99
N SER A 15 25.32 15.69 -4.20
CA SER A 15 24.18 16.58 -4.41
C SER A 15 22.93 15.72 -4.33
N LEU A 16 22.32 15.61 -3.15
CA LEU A 16 21.02 14.98 -3.03
C LEU A 16 20.04 15.79 -3.90
N PRO A 17 19.36 15.18 -4.88
CA PRO A 17 18.27 15.86 -5.55
C PRO A 17 17.31 16.35 -4.47
N ARG A 18 16.94 17.63 -4.52
CA ARG A 18 15.84 18.20 -3.73
C ARG A 18 14.70 17.19 -3.86
N GLN A 19 14.22 16.63 -2.73
CA GLN A 19 13.15 15.64 -2.73
C GLN A 19 12.10 16.11 -3.74
N LYS A 20 12.03 15.45 -4.91
CA LYS A 20 10.95 15.70 -5.86
C LYS A 20 9.69 15.43 -5.06
N ASP A 21 8.71 16.30 -5.15
CA ASP A 21 7.41 16.12 -4.51
C ASP A 21 6.93 14.70 -4.82
N THR A 22 7.08 13.81 -3.83
CA THR A 22 6.74 12.40 -3.96
C THR A 22 5.23 12.21 -3.93
N GLU A 23 4.45 13.29 -3.86
CA GLU A 23 2.99 13.31 -3.98
C GLU A 23 2.51 12.57 -5.23
N GLY A 24 3.22 12.71 -6.36
CA GLY A 24 2.94 11.95 -7.58
C GLY A 24 3.33 10.47 -7.50
N LEU A 25 4.36 10.12 -6.72
CA LEU A 25 4.75 8.72 -6.44
C LEU A 25 3.85 8.07 -5.38
N ALA A 26 3.23 8.86 -4.50
CA ALA A 26 2.34 8.44 -3.43
C ALA A 26 0.87 8.36 -3.88
N GLY A 27 0.64 8.05 -5.16
CA GLY A 27 -0.68 7.68 -5.67
C GLY A 27 -1.58 8.80 -6.20
N GLY A 28 -1.07 10.02 -6.44
CA GLY A 28 -1.83 11.04 -7.17
C GLY A 28 -3.15 11.46 -6.50
N VAL A 29 -4.22 11.62 -7.30
CA VAL A 29 -5.55 12.08 -6.89
C VAL A 29 -6.09 11.24 -5.73
N ARG A 30 -6.54 11.91 -4.67
CA ARG A 30 -7.19 11.28 -3.52
C ARG A 30 -8.70 11.38 -3.64
N VAL A 31 -9.38 10.31 -3.24
CA VAL A 31 -10.84 10.24 -3.21
C VAL A 31 -11.31 9.85 -1.82
N LEU A 32 -12.39 10.48 -1.36
CA LEU A 32 -13.04 10.10 -0.10
C LEU A 32 -13.87 8.83 -0.32
N ILE A 33 -13.52 7.75 0.38
CA ILE A 33 -14.26 6.49 0.31
C ILE A 33 -15.50 6.58 1.20
N LYS A 34 -16.69 6.63 0.58
CA LYS A 34 -17.97 6.67 1.29
C LYS A 34 -18.43 5.29 1.76
N ASP A 35 -18.19 4.28 0.94
CA ASP A 35 -18.63 2.91 1.18
C ASP A 35 -17.79 1.96 0.34
N ILE A 36 -17.66 0.70 0.78
CA ILE A 36 -16.98 -0.37 0.06
C ILE A 36 -17.93 -1.57 0.01
N LYS A 37 -18.32 -1.98 -1.20
CA LYS A 37 -19.20 -3.12 -1.42
C LYS A 37 -18.43 -4.27 -2.06
N VAL A 38 -18.40 -5.41 -1.38
CA VAL A 38 -17.82 -6.64 -1.94
C VAL A 38 -18.94 -7.47 -2.56
N LEU A 39 -18.88 -7.62 -3.88
CA LEU A 39 -19.86 -8.37 -4.66
C LEU A 39 -19.30 -9.75 -5.02
N GLY A 40 -20.18 -10.76 -5.15
CA GLY A 40 -19.80 -12.11 -5.58
C GLY A 40 -19.10 -12.99 -4.53
N ASN A 41 -18.94 -12.50 -3.29
CA ASN A 41 -18.45 -13.34 -2.20
C ASN A 41 -19.53 -14.34 -1.75
N THR A 42 -19.19 -15.63 -1.74
CA THR A 42 -20.05 -16.71 -1.23
C THR A 42 -19.37 -17.57 -0.18
N VAL A 43 -18.05 -17.44 0.01
CA VAL A 43 -17.25 -18.37 0.82
C VAL A 43 -16.65 -17.74 2.07
N LEU A 44 -16.37 -16.43 2.07
CA LEU A 44 -15.88 -15.74 3.26
C LEU A 44 -17.06 -15.23 4.09
N PRO A 45 -17.04 -15.37 5.43
CA PRO A 45 -18.04 -14.75 6.29
C PRO A 45 -18.05 -13.23 6.15
N GLU A 46 -19.23 -12.62 6.17
CA GLU A 46 -19.37 -11.16 6.06
C GLU A 46 -18.57 -10.41 7.13
N ILE A 47 -18.54 -10.92 8.35
CA ILE A 47 -17.76 -10.33 9.45
C ILE A 47 -16.27 -10.21 9.10
N LYS A 48 -15.71 -11.21 8.42
CA LYS A 48 -14.29 -11.24 8.05
C LYS A 48 -13.99 -10.27 6.91
N ILE A 49 -14.96 -10.03 6.02
CA ILE A 49 -14.86 -8.99 5.00
C ILE A 49 -14.95 -7.61 5.65
N ALA A 50 -15.92 -7.40 6.55
CA ALA A 50 -16.12 -6.15 7.27
C ALA A 50 -14.87 -5.75 8.06
N GLU A 51 -14.22 -6.69 8.75
CA GLU A 51 -12.94 -6.46 9.43
C GLU A 51 -11.84 -5.93 8.50
N ILE A 52 -11.84 -6.34 7.23
CA ILE A 52 -10.88 -5.88 6.23
C ILE A 52 -11.27 -4.51 5.69
N ILE A 53 -12.54 -4.27 5.36
CA ILE A 53 -12.95 -3.05 4.63
C ILE A 53 -13.33 -1.87 5.51
N ASN A 54 -13.90 -2.10 6.70
CA ASN A 54 -14.37 -1.04 7.60
C ASN A 54 -13.30 -0.02 7.99
N PRO A 55 -12.02 -0.41 8.21
CA PRO A 55 -10.97 0.56 8.51
C PRO A 55 -10.72 1.60 7.41
N TYR A 56 -11.24 1.40 6.19
CA TYR A 56 -10.99 2.26 5.04
C TYR A 56 -12.14 3.22 4.72
N VAL A 57 -13.34 2.94 5.25
CA VAL A 57 -14.51 3.80 5.05
C VAL A 57 -14.31 5.14 5.77
N GLY A 58 -14.64 6.24 5.10
CA GLY A 58 -14.48 7.60 5.59
C GLY A 58 -13.06 8.17 5.49
N LYS A 59 -12.14 7.46 4.81
CA LYS A 59 -10.77 7.93 4.58
C LYS A 59 -10.58 8.47 3.17
N GLU A 60 -9.69 9.44 3.03
CA GLU A 60 -9.14 9.80 1.73
C GLU A 60 -8.08 8.77 1.32
N MET A 61 -8.28 8.16 0.16
CA MET A 61 -7.42 7.11 -0.37
C MET A 61 -6.97 7.47 -1.77
N ASN A 62 -5.72 7.16 -2.06
CA ASN A 62 -5.18 7.20 -3.41
C ASN A 62 -5.39 5.83 -4.12
N MET A 63 -5.04 5.73 -5.39
CA MET A 63 -5.19 4.46 -6.14
C MET A 63 -4.40 3.30 -5.51
N GLY A 64 -3.19 3.55 -5.00
CA GLY A 64 -2.37 2.54 -4.33
C GLY A 64 -2.99 2.00 -3.04
N ASP A 65 -3.65 2.87 -2.26
CA ASP A 65 -4.38 2.47 -1.06
C ASP A 65 -5.57 1.57 -1.42
N ILE A 66 -6.30 1.89 -2.50
CA ILE A 66 -7.44 1.09 -2.98
C ILE A 66 -6.94 -0.29 -3.46
N GLU A 67 -5.83 -0.33 -4.20
CA GLU A 67 -5.18 -1.58 -4.60
C GLU A 67 -4.72 -2.41 -3.39
N ALA A 68 -4.26 -1.77 -2.32
CA ALA A 68 -3.90 -2.46 -1.09
C ALA A 68 -5.12 -3.14 -0.41
N VAL A 69 -6.30 -2.51 -0.46
CA VAL A 69 -7.54 -3.14 0.03
C VAL A 69 -7.90 -4.37 -0.80
N ARG A 70 -7.84 -4.26 -2.13
CA ARG A 70 -8.02 -5.40 -3.05
C ARG A 70 -7.06 -6.54 -2.72
N ASP A 71 -5.79 -6.23 -2.48
CA ASP A 71 -4.77 -7.22 -2.11
C ASP A 71 -5.05 -7.89 -0.78
N GLN A 72 -5.53 -7.15 0.23
CA GLN A 72 -5.89 -7.73 1.52
C GLN A 72 -7.06 -8.70 1.41
N LEU A 73 -8.08 -8.35 0.61
CA LEU A 73 -9.19 -9.24 0.27
C LEU A 73 -8.67 -10.52 -0.41
N THR A 74 -7.87 -10.40 -1.46
CA THR A 74 -7.27 -11.54 -2.16
C THR A 74 -6.46 -12.43 -1.20
N LYS A 75 -5.63 -11.83 -0.34
CA LYS A 75 -4.87 -12.58 0.68
C LYS A 75 -5.79 -13.29 1.68
N ALA A 76 -6.96 -12.73 2.00
CA ALA A 76 -7.92 -13.39 2.87
C ALA A 76 -8.52 -14.66 2.23
N TYR A 77 -8.79 -14.63 0.92
CA TYR A 77 -9.19 -15.82 0.15
C TYR A 77 -8.08 -16.87 0.10
N ILE A 78 -6.85 -16.45 -0.24
CA ILE A 78 -5.68 -17.34 -0.29
C ILE A 78 -5.46 -18.02 1.07
N ARG A 79 -5.49 -17.25 2.17
CA ARG A 79 -5.35 -17.80 3.54
C ARG A 79 -6.49 -18.75 3.93
N ALA A 80 -7.64 -18.65 3.30
CA ALA A 80 -8.77 -19.56 3.50
C ALA A 80 -8.71 -20.79 2.56
N GLY A 81 -7.64 -20.95 1.75
CA GLY A 81 -7.45 -22.09 0.85
C GLY A 81 -7.88 -21.84 -0.59
N TYR A 82 -8.43 -20.67 -0.90
CA TYR A 82 -8.93 -20.33 -2.24
C TYR A 82 -7.85 -19.64 -3.07
N ILE A 83 -6.83 -20.39 -3.48
CA ILE A 83 -5.64 -19.85 -4.18
C ILE A 83 -5.94 -19.28 -5.58
N ASN A 84 -7.01 -19.76 -6.22
CA ASN A 84 -7.45 -19.30 -7.55
C ASN A 84 -8.53 -18.20 -7.44
N SER A 85 -8.74 -17.65 -6.24
CA SER A 85 -9.72 -16.60 -5.98
C SER A 85 -9.02 -15.30 -5.61
N GLY A 86 -9.64 -14.18 -5.97
CA GLY A 86 -9.14 -12.84 -5.69
C GLY A 86 -10.23 -11.79 -5.89
N ALA A 87 -9.90 -10.55 -5.53
CA ALA A 87 -10.76 -9.39 -5.72
C ALA A 87 -10.28 -8.54 -6.91
N THR A 88 -11.21 -7.86 -7.57
CA THR A 88 -10.94 -6.90 -8.64
C THR A 88 -11.64 -5.57 -8.35
N ILE A 89 -11.09 -4.48 -8.87
CA ILE A 89 -11.70 -3.15 -8.85
C ILE A 89 -12.27 -2.91 -10.26
N PRO A 90 -13.57 -2.66 -10.41
CA PRO A 90 -14.22 -2.45 -11.71
C PRO A 90 -13.95 -1.05 -12.29
#